data_AF-A0A2M7UKV9-F1
#
_entry.id   AF-A0A2M7UKV9-F1
#
_cell.length_a   1.000
_cell.length_b   1.000
_cell.length_c   1.000
_cell.angle_alpha   90.00
_cell.angle_beta   90.00
_cell.angle_gamma   90.00
#
_symmetry.space_group_name_H-M   'P 1'
#
loop_
_entity.id
_entity.type
_entity.pdbx_description
1 polymer ?
#
loop_
_entity_poly.entity_id
_entity_poly.type
_entity_poly.pdbx_seq_one_letter_code
_entity_poly.pdbx_strand_id
1 'polypeptide(L)'
;ARNYSYFGEPSFASRGGVLLYQRAIRVDYDRSQVTKYLITSFGGEYFVRRFVDVEYDYERDGKGVYAVREERDRIYRMLGTENYDKVDGAMRKDAIKIVKEHPVSYFLWGLVELNNLNSPMIYYDRHFGIFHDDIYGHEILKSSTIILLRFGWYLFLALVVLGGYNIIKTKYRQAYILLLAVIAANSVSFFLDGVPRFLMPVFPIYIVLALCGLICFTNAHFYRNKAGNNLIASG
;
A
#
# COMPACT_ATOMS: atom_id res chain seq x y z
N ALA A 1 14.62 1.49 22.23
CA ALA A 1 14.86 0.58 23.37
C ALA A 1 15.53 -0.73 22.93
N ARG A 2 14.81 -1.71 22.35
CA ARG A 2 15.28 -3.11 22.20
C ARG A 2 16.59 -3.34 21.40
N ASN A 3 16.97 -2.49 20.44
CA ASN A 3 18.28 -2.59 19.78
C ASN A 3 19.43 -2.00 20.63
N TYR A 4 19.16 -0.93 21.38
CA TYR A 4 20.19 -0.21 22.13
C TYR A 4 20.71 -1.03 23.32
N SER A 5 19.83 -1.79 23.98
CA SER A 5 20.16 -2.64 25.14
C SER A 5 21.05 -3.85 24.83
N TYR A 6 21.27 -4.18 23.56
CA TYR A 6 22.10 -5.34 23.14
C TYR A 6 23.38 -4.97 22.42
N PHE A 7 23.46 -3.78 21.79
CA PHE A 7 24.56 -3.41 20.91
C PHE A 7 25.31 -2.13 21.31
N GLY A 8 24.86 -1.40 22.35
CA GLY A 8 25.45 -0.13 22.79
C GLY A 8 25.22 1.05 21.83
N GLU A 9 24.99 0.78 20.55
CA GLU A 9 24.76 1.72 19.47
C GLU A 9 23.42 1.47 18.76
N PRO A 10 22.84 2.48 18.07
CA PRO A 10 21.67 2.29 17.21
C PRO A 10 22.05 1.54 15.92
N SER A 11 22.11 0.20 16.00
CA SER A 11 22.21 -0.66 14.81
C SER A 11 20.93 -0.57 13.97
N PHE A 12 21.08 -0.07 12.74
CA PHE A 12 20.09 -0.14 11.67
C PHE A 12 20.26 -1.46 10.91
N ALA A 13 19.31 -2.38 11.04
CA ALA A 13 19.37 -3.66 10.33
C ALA A 13 19.16 -3.46 8.81
N SER A 14 20.09 -3.95 7.98
CA SER A 14 19.97 -3.94 6.51
C SER A 14 18.82 -4.85 6.07
N ARG A 15 17.67 -4.25 5.70
CA ARG A 15 16.48 -4.98 5.22
C ARG A 15 16.05 -4.57 3.81
N GLY A 16 16.85 -3.74 3.16
CA GLY A 16 16.50 -3.14 1.86
C GLY A 16 16.52 -4.16 0.73
N GLY A 17 17.51 -5.06 0.72
CA GLY A 17 17.61 -6.15 -0.24
C GLY A 17 16.50 -7.18 -0.11
N VAL A 18 16.17 -7.61 1.10
CA VAL A 18 15.06 -8.54 1.37
C VAL A 18 13.72 -7.97 0.91
N LEU A 19 13.43 -6.70 1.25
CA LEU A 19 12.20 -6.04 0.82
C LEU A 19 12.17 -5.84 -0.70
N LEU A 20 13.30 -5.50 -1.33
CA LEU A 20 13.40 -5.39 -2.79
C LEU A 20 13.23 -6.74 -3.49
N TYR A 21 13.72 -7.84 -2.89
CA TYR A 21 13.60 -9.20 -3.44
C TYR A 21 12.19 -9.75 -3.32
N GLN A 22 11.59 -9.71 -2.12
CA GLN A 22 10.16 -10.01 -1.89
C GLN A 22 9.27 -9.26 -2.88
N ARG A 23 9.70 -8.05 -3.21
CA ARG A 23 9.04 -7.16 -4.13
C ARG A 23 9.25 -7.53 -5.62
N ALA A 24 10.44 -8.00 -5.98
CA ALA A 24 10.82 -8.34 -7.36
C ALA A 24 10.21 -9.68 -7.83
N ILE A 25 10.17 -10.72 -6.98
CA ILE A 25 9.67 -12.06 -7.35
C ILE A 25 8.19 -12.09 -7.80
N ARG A 26 7.43 -11.01 -7.61
CA ARG A 26 6.05 -10.90 -8.11
C ARG A 26 5.98 -10.77 -9.64
N VAL A 27 7.07 -10.43 -10.33
CA VAL A 27 7.07 -10.37 -11.81
C VAL A 27 6.86 -11.74 -12.45
N ASP A 28 7.21 -12.81 -11.73
CA ASP A 28 7.12 -14.21 -12.17
C ASP A 28 5.77 -14.86 -11.82
N TYR A 29 4.82 -14.10 -11.26
CA TYR A 29 3.50 -14.62 -10.88
C TYR A 29 2.69 -15.08 -12.10
N ASP A 30 2.11 -16.27 -12.01
CA ASP A 30 1.18 -16.77 -13.01
C ASP A 30 -0.15 -15.99 -13.02
N ARG A 31 -0.99 -16.19 -14.04
CA ARG A 31 -2.26 -15.46 -14.19
C ARG A 31 -3.23 -15.66 -13.01
N SER A 32 -3.22 -16.83 -12.36
CA SER A 32 -4.02 -17.13 -11.17
C SER A 32 -3.50 -16.35 -9.97
N GLN A 33 -2.18 -16.39 -9.73
CA GLN A 33 -1.52 -15.62 -8.68
C GLN A 33 -1.74 -14.10 -8.85
N VAL A 34 -1.58 -13.58 -10.07
CA VAL A 34 -1.87 -12.17 -10.41
C VAL A 34 -3.33 -11.82 -10.06
N THR A 35 -4.28 -12.65 -10.46
CA THR A 35 -5.72 -12.41 -10.23
C THR A 35 -6.05 -12.41 -8.74
N LYS A 36 -5.60 -13.42 -7.98
CA LYS A 36 -5.77 -13.50 -6.52
C LYS A 36 -5.13 -12.30 -5.81
N TYR A 37 -3.94 -11.90 -6.22
CA TYR A 37 -3.24 -10.77 -5.62
C TYR A 37 -3.96 -9.44 -5.89
N LEU A 38 -4.46 -9.21 -7.10
CA LEU A 38 -5.24 -8.01 -7.44
C LEU A 38 -6.57 -7.96 -6.65
N ILE A 39 -7.31 -9.06 -6.56
CA ILE A 39 -8.55 -9.12 -5.78
C ILE A 39 -8.26 -8.84 -4.30
N THR A 40 -7.20 -9.43 -3.73
CA THR A 40 -6.79 -9.13 -2.35
C THR A 40 -6.37 -7.67 -2.17
N SER A 41 -5.68 -7.11 -3.17
CA SER A 41 -5.20 -5.74 -3.13
C SER A 41 -6.36 -4.74 -3.12
N PHE A 42 -7.36 -4.90 -4.00
CA PHE A 42 -8.48 -3.95 -4.14
C PHE A 42 -9.65 -4.23 -3.19
N GLY A 43 -9.98 -5.49 -2.94
CA GLY A 43 -11.11 -5.93 -2.10
C GLY A 43 -10.71 -6.51 -0.74
N GLY A 44 -9.63 -7.29 -0.66
CA GLY A 44 -9.17 -7.97 0.57
C GLY A 44 -9.18 -9.50 0.46
N GLU A 45 -8.47 -10.18 1.38
CA GLU A 45 -8.26 -11.64 1.37
C GLU A 45 -9.61 -12.40 1.39
N TYR A 46 -10.60 -11.86 2.13
CA TYR A 46 -11.99 -12.34 2.17
C TYR A 46 -12.58 -12.69 0.80
N PHE A 47 -12.44 -11.82 -0.22
CA PHE A 47 -13.02 -12.08 -1.54
C PHE A 47 -12.32 -13.20 -2.29
N VAL A 48 -11.00 -13.35 -2.13
CA VAL A 48 -10.27 -14.49 -2.71
C VAL A 48 -10.70 -15.77 -2.01
N ARG A 49 -10.70 -15.79 -0.68
CA ARG A 49 -11.05 -16.98 0.10
C ARG A 49 -12.51 -17.40 -0.06
N ARG A 50 -13.43 -16.46 -0.31
CA ARG A 50 -14.85 -16.79 -0.51
C ARG A 50 -15.19 -17.20 -1.94
N PHE A 51 -14.59 -16.59 -2.96
CA PHE A 51 -15.03 -16.71 -4.36
C PHE A 51 -14.01 -17.30 -5.34
N VAL A 52 -12.76 -17.54 -4.92
CA VAL A 52 -11.68 -17.98 -5.82
C VAL A 52 -10.92 -19.19 -5.27
N ASP A 53 -10.47 -19.14 -4.02
CA ASP A 53 -9.60 -20.16 -3.41
C ASP A 53 -9.63 -20.07 -1.88
N VAL A 54 -10.31 -21.03 -1.23
CA VAL A 54 -10.53 -21.09 0.22
C VAL A 54 -9.23 -21.23 1.03
N GLU A 55 -8.21 -21.87 0.44
CA GLU A 55 -6.92 -22.17 1.07
C GLU A 55 -5.88 -21.05 0.87
N TYR A 56 -6.24 -19.99 0.15
CA TYR A 56 -5.38 -18.84 -0.11
C TYR A 56 -4.94 -18.15 1.19
N ASP A 57 -3.64 -17.95 1.33
CA ASP A 57 -3.01 -17.19 2.40
C ASP A 57 -2.29 -15.99 1.80
N TYR A 58 -2.70 -14.76 2.14
CA TYR A 58 -2.10 -13.58 1.52
C TYR A 58 -0.62 -13.37 1.87
N GLU A 59 -0.13 -13.82 3.04
CA GLU A 59 1.30 -13.71 3.35
C GLU A 59 2.14 -14.71 2.55
N ARG A 60 1.67 -15.95 2.43
CA ARG A 60 2.32 -17.05 1.69
C ARG A 60 2.22 -16.82 0.18
N ASP A 61 1.00 -16.78 -0.33
CA ASP A 61 0.67 -16.89 -1.76
C ASP A 61 0.58 -15.52 -2.45
N GLY A 62 0.27 -14.46 -1.68
CA GLY A 62 0.18 -13.10 -2.20
C GLY A 62 1.46 -12.29 -2.05
N LYS A 63 2.05 -12.26 -0.85
CA LYS A 63 3.26 -11.48 -0.57
C LYS A 63 4.56 -12.22 -0.86
N GLY A 64 4.52 -13.54 -1.04
CA GLY A 64 5.71 -14.37 -1.27
C GLY A 64 6.61 -14.50 -0.04
N VAL A 65 6.10 -14.29 1.18
CA VAL A 65 6.91 -14.28 2.42
C VAL A 65 7.64 -15.61 2.62
N TYR A 66 7.06 -16.73 2.19
CA TYR A 66 7.66 -18.06 2.30
C TYR A 66 8.77 -18.27 1.27
N ALA A 67 8.54 -17.93 -0.01
CA ALA A 67 9.59 -17.95 -1.04
C ALA A 67 10.81 -17.09 -0.66
N VAL A 68 10.59 -15.94 0.00
CA VAL A 68 11.66 -15.08 0.52
C VAL A 68 12.42 -15.72 1.68
N ARG A 69 11.74 -16.45 2.57
CA ARG A 69 12.39 -17.22 3.65
C ARG A 69 13.21 -18.37 3.07
N GLU A 70 12.65 -19.12 2.12
CA GLU A 70 13.33 -20.23 1.44
C GLU A 70 14.57 -19.77 0.68
N GLU A 71 14.50 -18.67 -0.07
CA GLU A 71 15.65 -18.11 -0.77
C GLU A 71 16.71 -17.58 0.22
N ARG A 72 16.30 -16.87 1.29
CA ARG A 72 17.21 -16.44 2.36
C ARG A 72 17.94 -17.65 2.97
N ASP A 73 17.22 -18.73 3.23
CA ASP A 73 17.76 -19.95 3.86
C ASP A 73 18.60 -20.79 2.88
N ARG A 74 18.36 -20.67 1.58
CA ARG A 74 19.26 -21.15 0.51
C ARG A 74 20.55 -20.32 0.45
N ILE A 75 20.47 -19.00 0.52
CA ILE A 75 21.64 -18.10 0.51
C ILE A 75 22.49 -18.28 1.78
N TYR A 76 21.88 -18.44 2.97
CA TYR A 76 22.62 -18.78 4.20
C TYR A 76 23.46 -20.06 4.02
N ARG A 77 22.86 -21.12 3.45
CA ARG A 77 23.57 -22.37 3.14
C ARG A 77 24.66 -22.19 2.08
N MET A 78 24.42 -21.39 1.05
CA MET A 78 25.38 -21.14 -0.03
C MET A 78 26.60 -20.32 0.43
N LEU A 79 26.40 -19.33 1.31
CA LEU A 79 27.45 -18.45 1.81
C LEU A 79 28.16 -18.98 3.07
N GLY A 80 27.67 -20.07 3.68
CA GLY A 80 28.24 -20.67 4.89
C GLY A 80 28.27 -19.71 6.09
N THR A 81 27.31 -18.78 6.17
CA THR A 81 27.31 -17.71 7.19
C THR A 81 25.88 -17.28 7.52
N GLU A 82 25.60 -17.00 8.79
CA GLU A 82 24.33 -16.42 9.24
C GLU A 82 24.35 -14.86 9.24
N ASN A 83 25.40 -14.24 8.69
CA ASN A 83 25.52 -12.79 8.64
C ASN A 83 24.43 -12.17 7.74
N TYR A 84 23.47 -11.48 8.37
CA TYR A 84 22.29 -10.94 7.71
C TYR A 84 22.60 -9.89 6.64
N ASP A 85 23.60 -9.02 6.85
CA ASP A 85 23.96 -7.98 5.88
C ASP A 85 24.54 -8.58 4.58
N LYS A 86 25.29 -9.69 4.67
CA LYS A 86 25.76 -10.44 3.49
C LYS A 86 24.60 -11.04 2.70
N VAL A 87 23.56 -11.52 3.39
CA VAL A 87 22.37 -12.11 2.75
C VAL A 87 21.46 -11.03 2.15
N ASP A 88 21.20 -9.92 2.85
CA ASP A 88 20.48 -8.76 2.28
C ASP A 88 21.21 -8.23 1.03
N GLY A 89 22.54 -8.16 1.07
CA GLY A 89 23.38 -7.79 -0.07
C GLY A 89 23.33 -8.77 -1.25
N ALA A 90 23.16 -10.07 -1.00
CA ALA A 90 22.97 -11.07 -2.05
C ALA A 90 21.56 -10.97 -2.67
N MET A 91 20.52 -11.01 -1.83
CA MET A 91 19.12 -10.87 -2.28
C MET A 91 18.89 -9.56 -3.05
N ARG A 92 19.58 -8.47 -2.66
CA ARG A 92 19.56 -7.21 -3.41
C ARG A 92 20.12 -7.35 -4.84
N LYS A 93 21.18 -8.13 -5.05
CA LYS A 93 21.75 -8.35 -6.40
C LYS A 93 20.77 -9.13 -7.27
N ASP A 94 20.18 -10.19 -6.73
CA ASP A 94 19.21 -11.02 -7.45
C ASP A 94 17.94 -10.23 -7.77
N ALA A 95 17.46 -9.42 -6.82
CA ALA A 95 16.33 -8.52 -7.06
C ALA A 95 16.64 -7.48 -8.15
N ILE A 96 17.83 -6.86 -8.14
CA ILE A 96 18.25 -5.92 -9.19
C ILE A 96 18.34 -6.60 -10.55
N LYS A 97 18.73 -7.88 -10.61
CA LYS A 97 18.73 -8.67 -11.86
C LYS A 97 17.29 -8.84 -12.38
N ILE A 98 16.38 -9.34 -11.55
CA ILE A 98 14.96 -9.52 -11.88
C ILE A 98 14.31 -8.21 -12.37
N VAL A 99 14.58 -7.09 -11.68
CA VAL A 99 14.07 -5.76 -12.07
C VAL A 99 14.60 -5.29 -13.43
N LYS A 100 15.85 -5.63 -13.77
CA LYS A 100 16.44 -5.30 -15.09
C LYS A 100 15.88 -6.18 -16.22
N GLU A 101 15.54 -7.42 -15.91
CA GLU A 101 14.96 -8.38 -16.86
C GLU A 101 13.47 -8.08 -17.11
N HIS A 102 12.73 -7.62 -16.09
CA HIS A 102 11.28 -7.35 -16.16
C HIS A 102 10.85 -5.95 -15.68
N PRO A 103 11.45 -4.85 -16.20
CA PRO A 103 11.26 -3.50 -15.65
C PRO A 103 9.81 -2.98 -15.74
N VAL A 104 9.09 -3.31 -16.82
CA VAL A 104 7.70 -2.90 -17.02
C VAL A 104 6.75 -3.63 -16.06
N SER A 105 6.91 -4.94 -15.91
CA SER A 105 6.11 -5.76 -14.96
C SER A 105 6.31 -5.25 -13.53
N TYR A 106 7.57 -5.03 -13.14
CA TYR A 106 7.93 -4.48 -11.85
C TYR A 106 7.33 -3.08 -11.58
N PHE A 107 7.37 -2.19 -12.59
CA PHE A 107 6.76 -0.86 -12.48
C PHE A 107 5.23 -0.91 -12.36
N LEU A 108 4.56 -1.74 -13.17
CA LEU A 108 3.10 -1.90 -13.12
C LEU A 108 2.65 -2.45 -11.78
N TRP A 109 3.37 -3.44 -11.26
CA TRP A 109 3.16 -3.89 -9.89
C TRP A 109 3.31 -2.75 -8.87
N GLY A 110 4.14 -1.73 -9.12
CA GLY A 110 4.37 -0.60 -8.21
C GLY A 110 3.09 0.15 -7.85
N LEU A 111 2.19 0.26 -8.82
CA LEU A 111 0.86 0.87 -8.64
C LEU A 111 -0.02 0.05 -7.68
N VAL A 112 0.12 -1.28 -7.69
CA VAL A 112 -0.61 -2.18 -6.78
C VAL A 112 -0.08 -2.06 -5.35
N GLU A 113 1.23 -1.88 -5.13
CA GLU A 113 1.78 -1.63 -3.79
C GLU A 113 1.41 -0.26 -3.25
N LEU A 114 1.29 0.77 -4.09
CA LEU A 114 0.72 2.04 -3.65
C LEU A 114 -0.70 1.83 -3.12
N ASN A 115 -1.54 1.06 -3.83
CA ASN A 115 -2.85 0.72 -3.33
C ASN A 115 -2.79 -0.10 -2.01
N ASN A 116 -1.89 -1.09 -1.91
CA ASN A 116 -1.77 -1.94 -0.72
C ASN A 116 -1.23 -1.19 0.50
N LEU A 117 -0.21 -0.35 0.32
CA LEU A 117 0.29 0.56 1.35
C LEU A 117 -0.81 1.49 1.83
N ASN A 118 -1.49 2.16 0.90
CA ASN A 118 -2.52 3.12 1.21
C ASN A 118 -3.81 2.47 1.69
N SER A 119 -3.98 1.14 1.62
CA SER A 119 -5.16 0.47 2.17
C SER A 119 -4.88 -0.03 3.59
N PRO A 120 -5.33 0.69 4.65
CA PRO A 120 -5.07 0.30 6.03
C PRO A 120 -5.78 -1.01 6.42
N MET A 121 -6.75 -1.46 5.61
CA MET A 121 -7.54 -2.67 5.84
C MET A 121 -7.28 -3.69 4.73
N ILE A 122 -6.17 -4.42 4.87
CA ILE A 122 -6.07 -5.76 4.29
C ILE A 122 -6.98 -6.62 5.17
N TYR A 123 -8.17 -6.95 4.65
CA TYR A 123 -9.17 -7.76 5.37
C TYR A 123 -8.72 -9.22 5.39
N TYR A 124 -7.75 -9.50 6.25
CA TYR A 124 -7.46 -10.87 6.67
C TYR A 124 -8.63 -11.35 7.53
N ASP A 125 -9.17 -12.52 7.21
CA ASP A 125 -10.17 -13.20 8.07
C ASP A 125 -9.64 -13.36 9.51
N ARG A 126 -8.31 -13.41 9.67
CA ARG A 126 -7.57 -13.61 10.93
C ARG A 126 -7.44 -12.39 11.84
N HIS A 127 -7.89 -11.20 11.44
CA HIS A 127 -7.59 -9.94 12.17
C HIS A 127 -8.77 -9.05 12.54
N PHE A 128 -9.97 -9.34 12.03
CA PHE A 128 -11.18 -8.56 12.36
C PHE A 128 -12.26 -9.52 12.89
N GLY A 129 -12.65 -9.37 14.15
CA GLY A 129 -13.63 -10.26 14.80
C GLY A 129 -14.97 -10.39 14.06
N ILE A 130 -15.37 -9.34 13.32
CA ILE A 130 -16.57 -9.31 12.48
C ILE A 130 -16.54 -10.38 11.36
N PHE A 131 -15.36 -10.88 10.98
CA PHE A 131 -15.19 -11.97 10.02
C PHE A 131 -14.98 -13.33 10.69
N HIS A 132 -14.50 -13.36 11.94
CA HIS A 132 -14.33 -14.59 12.73
C HIS A 132 -15.64 -15.24 13.15
N ASP A 133 -16.68 -14.47 13.47
CA ASP A 133 -17.94 -15.08 13.87
C ASP A 133 -18.65 -15.73 12.69
N ASP A 134 -18.98 -17.01 12.90
CA ASP A 134 -19.82 -17.91 12.10
C ASP A 134 -21.30 -17.47 12.10
N ILE A 135 -21.54 -16.17 11.85
CA ILE A 135 -22.85 -15.63 11.46
C ILE A 135 -23.09 -16.05 10.00
N TYR A 136 -23.33 -17.35 9.82
CA TYR A 136 -23.85 -17.94 8.60
C TYR A 136 -25.15 -17.21 8.22
N GLY A 137 -25.16 -16.55 7.05
CA GLY A 137 -26.33 -15.83 6.54
C GLY A 137 -26.12 -14.35 6.18
N HIS A 138 -24.95 -13.76 6.49
CA HIS A 138 -24.70 -12.32 6.26
C HIS A 138 -23.50 -12.02 5.35
N GLU A 139 -23.23 -12.88 4.37
CA GLU A 139 -22.17 -12.67 3.35
C GLU A 139 -22.36 -11.37 2.55
N ILE A 140 -23.61 -11.03 2.21
CA ILE A 140 -23.94 -9.76 1.55
C ILE A 140 -23.55 -8.58 2.44
N LEU A 141 -23.77 -8.67 3.76
CA LEU A 141 -23.43 -7.62 4.73
C LEU A 141 -21.91 -7.51 4.94
N LYS A 142 -21.20 -8.64 5.08
CA LYS A 142 -19.72 -8.68 5.17
C LYS A 142 -19.10 -8.07 3.90
N SER A 143 -19.55 -8.50 2.72
CA SER A 143 -19.10 -7.97 1.42
C SER A 143 -19.41 -6.48 1.24
N SER A 144 -20.64 -6.06 1.56
CA SER A 144 -21.07 -4.65 1.44
C SER A 144 -20.31 -3.74 2.40
N THR A 145 -20.08 -4.19 3.64
CA THR A 145 -19.28 -3.45 4.62
C THR A 145 -17.85 -3.23 4.12
N ILE A 146 -17.19 -4.27 3.58
CA ILE A 146 -15.86 -4.13 2.98
C ILE A 146 -15.89 -3.12 1.82
N ILE A 147 -16.85 -3.24 0.90
CA ILE A 147 -16.98 -2.37 -0.28
C ILE A 147 -17.21 -0.91 0.16
N LEU A 148 -18.09 -0.66 1.14
CA LEU A 148 -18.37 0.68 1.67
C LEU A 148 -17.14 1.30 2.35
N LEU A 149 -16.43 0.54 3.17
CA LEU A 149 -15.18 1.01 3.82
C LEU A 149 -14.10 1.31 2.76
N ARG A 150 -13.93 0.44 1.75
CA ARG A 150 -13.00 0.67 0.64
C ARG A 150 -13.40 1.90 -0.19
N PHE A 151 -14.68 2.08 -0.50
CA PHE A 151 -15.19 3.21 -1.25
C PHE A 151 -15.01 4.55 -0.49
N GLY A 152 -15.40 4.59 0.79
CA GLY A 152 -15.17 5.76 1.65
C GLY A 152 -13.69 6.10 1.78
N TRP A 153 -12.82 5.09 1.82
CA TRP A 153 -11.38 5.28 1.82
C TRP A 153 -10.83 5.83 0.49
N TYR A 154 -11.26 5.32 -0.66
CA TYR A 154 -10.87 5.90 -1.95
C TYR A 154 -11.40 7.33 -2.13
N LEU A 155 -12.58 7.66 -1.59
CA LEU A 155 -13.09 9.03 -1.56
C LEU A 155 -12.21 9.95 -0.69
N PHE A 156 -11.73 9.46 0.47
CA PHE A 156 -10.75 10.19 1.28
C PHE A 156 -9.43 10.41 0.51
N LEU A 157 -8.88 9.39 -0.16
CA LEU A 157 -7.68 9.54 -0.99
C LEU A 157 -7.89 10.52 -2.16
N ALA A 158 -9.08 10.54 -2.77
CA ALA A 158 -9.42 11.53 -3.80
C ALA A 158 -9.39 12.97 -3.26
N LEU A 159 -9.88 13.20 -2.03
CA LEU A 159 -9.76 14.50 -1.35
C LEU A 159 -8.29 14.87 -1.06
N VAL A 160 -7.44 13.91 -0.67
CA VAL A 160 -5.98 14.12 -0.50
C VAL A 160 -5.35 14.60 -1.81
N VAL A 161 -5.65 13.94 -2.93
CA VAL A 161 -5.14 14.31 -4.26
C VAL A 161 -5.64 15.69 -4.69
N LEU A 162 -6.91 16.01 -4.46
CA LEU A 162 -7.48 17.33 -4.74
C LEU A 162 -6.82 18.45 -3.91
N GLY A 163 -6.54 18.19 -2.62
CA GLY A 163 -5.82 19.12 -1.76
C GLY A 163 -4.39 19.37 -2.25
N GLY A 164 -3.67 18.32 -2.65
CA GLY A 164 -2.34 18.45 -3.22
C GLY A 164 -2.30 19.18 -4.56
N TYR A 165 -3.24 18.89 -5.45
CA TYR A 165 -3.43 19.65 -6.68
C TYR A 165 -3.68 21.14 -6.40
N ASN A 166 -4.50 21.47 -5.40
CA ASN A 166 -4.75 22.87 -5.05
C ASN A 166 -3.50 23.57 -4.47
N ILE A 167 -2.69 22.89 -3.64
CA ILE A 167 -1.42 23.45 -3.13
C ILE A 167 -0.47 23.78 -4.30
N ILE A 168 -0.36 22.89 -5.28
CA ILE A 168 0.44 23.11 -6.48
C ILE A 168 -0.09 24.31 -7.27
N LYS A 169 -1.40 24.37 -7.51
CA LYS A 169 -2.07 25.44 -8.26
C LYS A 169 -1.96 26.81 -7.60
N THR A 170 -2.12 26.87 -6.27
CA THR A 170 -2.04 28.11 -5.48
C THR A 170 -0.60 28.52 -5.14
N LYS A 171 0.40 27.69 -5.48
CA LYS A 171 1.83 27.92 -5.21
C LYS A 171 2.15 28.17 -3.74
N TYR A 172 1.38 27.56 -2.83
CA TYR A 172 1.55 27.78 -1.39
C TYR A 172 2.83 27.11 -0.87
N ARG A 173 3.94 27.85 -0.96
CA ARG A 173 5.32 27.31 -0.90
C ARG A 173 5.63 26.51 0.36
N GLN A 174 5.02 26.88 1.49
CA GLN A 174 5.19 26.19 2.78
C GLN A 174 4.53 24.80 2.80
N ALA A 175 3.45 24.57 2.04
CA ALA A 175 2.77 23.27 2.00
C ALA A 175 3.42 22.26 1.05
N TYR A 176 4.41 22.64 0.25
CA TYR A 176 5.18 21.66 -0.55
C TYR A 176 5.89 20.63 0.31
N ILE A 177 6.28 20.95 1.55
CA ILE A 177 6.90 19.97 2.46
C ILE A 177 5.94 18.83 2.82
N LEU A 178 4.65 19.12 2.92
CA LEU A 178 3.60 18.12 3.16
C LEU A 178 3.47 17.17 1.96
N LEU A 179 3.49 17.71 0.74
CA LEU A 179 3.45 16.91 -0.49
C LEU A 179 4.71 16.06 -0.66
N LEU A 180 5.90 16.62 -0.37
CA LEU A 180 7.15 15.89 -0.43
C LEU A 180 7.18 14.73 0.58
N ALA A 181 6.67 14.92 1.81
CA ALA A 181 6.55 13.85 2.80
C ALA A 181 5.62 12.70 2.34
N VAL A 182 4.46 13.04 1.76
CA VAL A 182 3.54 12.06 1.18
C VAL A 182 4.17 11.33 -0.01
N ILE A 183 4.77 12.06 -0.95
CA ILE A 183 5.42 11.47 -2.13
C ILE A 183 6.56 10.55 -1.70
N ALA A 184 7.43 10.97 -0.79
CA ALA A 184 8.56 10.16 -0.32
C ALA A 184 8.11 8.83 0.30
N ALA A 185 7.10 8.84 1.19
CA ALA A 185 6.58 7.63 1.82
C ALA A 185 5.92 6.66 0.82
N ASN A 186 5.24 7.21 -0.18
CA ASN A 186 4.66 6.44 -1.28
C ASN A 186 5.74 5.87 -2.21
N SER A 187 6.76 6.66 -2.58
CA SER A 187 7.87 6.22 -3.43
C SER A 187 8.65 5.05 -2.82
N VAL A 188 8.91 5.07 -1.50
CA VAL A 188 9.55 3.95 -0.80
C VAL A 188 8.79 2.65 -1.02
N SER A 189 7.45 2.69 -0.97
CA SER A 189 6.60 1.50 -1.13
C SER A 189 6.28 1.15 -2.58
N PHE A 190 6.43 2.09 -3.52
CA PHE A 190 6.36 1.81 -4.95
C PHE A 190 7.56 0.94 -5.40
N PHE A 191 8.75 1.25 -4.87
CA PHE A 191 10.03 0.59 -5.19
C PHE A 191 10.46 -0.52 -4.21
N LEU A 192 9.69 -0.81 -3.15
CA LEU A 192 9.94 -1.89 -2.18
C LEU A 192 8.61 -2.57 -1.81
N ASP A 193 8.57 -3.46 -0.82
CA ASP A 193 7.29 -4.01 -0.31
C ASP A 193 6.58 -3.00 0.62
N GLY A 194 5.32 -2.67 0.29
CA GLY A 194 4.50 -1.77 1.10
C GLY A 194 3.98 -2.45 2.36
N VAL A 195 4.35 -1.93 3.54
CA VAL A 195 3.72 -2.32 4.82
C VAL A 195 2.87 -1.15 5.33
N PRO A 196 1.52 -1.28 5.40
CA PRO A 196 0.61 -0.16 5.71
C PRO A 196 0.96 0.64 6.97
N ARG A 197 1.51 -0.02 8.00
CA ARG A 197 1.95 0.63 9.25
C ARG A 197 2.98 1.74 9.03
N PHE A 198 3.73 1.73 7.92
CA PHE A 198 4.71 2.76 7.59
C PHE A 198 4.07 4.08 7.12
N LEU A 199 2.77 4.12 6.81
CA LEU A 199 2.03 5.37 6.61
C LEU A 199 1.61 6.07 7.90
N MET A 200 1.65 5.40 9.06
CA MET A 200 1.23 5.99 10.35
C MET A 200 1.81 7.40 10.62
N PRO A 201 3.11 7.68 10.38
CA PRO A 201 3.68 9.02 10.59
C PRO A 201 3.17 10.08 9.60
N VAL A 202 2.65 9.65 8.45
CA VAL A 202 2.23 10.50 7.32
C VAL A 202 0.70 10.68 7.30
N PHE A 203 -0.03 9.83 8.01
CA PHE A 203 -1.49 9.85 8.12
C PHE A 203 -2.07 11.21 8.57
N PRO A 204 -1.46 11.96 9.52
CA PRO A 204 -1.91 13.32 9.85
C PRO A 204 -1.82 14.28 8.65
N ILE A 205 -0.82 14.11 7.78
CA ILE A 205 -0.65 14.93 6.58
C ILE A 205 -1.76 14.61 5.57
N TYR A 206 -2.16 13.35 5.44
CA TYR A 206 -3.30 12.97 4.60
C TYR A 206 -4.59 13.66 5.09
N ILE A 207 -4.84 13.70 6.41
CA ILE A 207 -6.01 14.40 6.96
C ILE A 207 -5.98 15.90 6.60
N VAL A 208 -4.84 16.57 6.77
CA VAL A 208 -4.68 17.99 6.39
C VAL A 208 -4.94 18.21 4.90
N LEU A 209 -4.37 17.37 4.03
CA LEU A 209 -4.57 17.46 2.58
C LEU A 209 -6.03 17.20 2.18
N ALA A 210 -6.70 16.21 2.80
CA ALA A 210 -8.11 15.94 2.56
C ALA A 210 -9.01 17.11 2.99
N LEU A 211 -8.72 17.75 4.12
CA LEU A 211 -9.44 18.97 4.55
C LEU A 211 -9.23 20.13 3.58
N CYS A 212 -8.01 20.35 3.09
CA CYS A 212 -7.75 21.33 2.03
C CYS A 212 -8.54 21.00 0.75
N GLY A 213 -8.55 19.73 0.31
CA GLY A 213 -9.32 19.29 -0.85
C GLY A 213 -10.82 19.51 -0.68
N LEU A 214 -11.36 19.22 0.51
CA LEU A 214 -12.76 19.42 0.84
C LEU A 214 -13.16 20.91 0.80
N ILE A 215 -12.37 21.80 1.40
CA ILE A 215 -12.58 23.25 1.37
C ILE A 215 -12.56 23.78 -0.07
N CYS A 216 -11.67 23.27 -0.92
CA CYS A 216 -11.63 23.65 -2.34
C CYS A 216 -12.86 23.14 -3.10
N PHE A 217 -13.31 21.92 -2.83
CA PHE A 217 -14.49 21.34 -3.46
C PHE A 217 -15.77 22.10 -3.10
N THR A 218 -16.00 22.37 -1.80
CA THR A 218 -17.19 23.10 -1.32
C THR A 218 -17.22 24.54 -1.81
N ASN A 219 -16.09 25.26 -1.78
CA ASN A 219 -16.00 26.61 -2.32
C ASN A 219 -16.27 26.64 -3.84
N ALA A 220 -15.66 25.74 -4.62
CA ALA A 220 -15.89 25.68 -6.06
C ALA A 220 -17.36 25.40 -6.41
N HIS A 221 -18.03 24.54 -5.65
CA HIS A 221 -19.46 24.25 -5.79
C HIS A 221 -20.33 25.47 -5.42
N PHE A 222 -20.02 26.14 -4.30
CA PHE A 222 -20.74 27.34 -3.85
C PHE A 222 -20.67 28.48 -4.87
N TYR A 223 -19.47 28.79 -5.39
CA TYR A 223 -19.29 29.84 -6.39
C TYR A 223 -19.94 29.49 -7.74
N ARG A 224 -19.93 28.21 -8.17
CA ARG A 224 -20.66 27.76 -9.37
C ARG A 224 -22.17 27.94 -9.22
N ASN A 225 -22.75 27.55 -8.09
CA ASN A 225 -24.19 27.71 -7.87
C ASN A 225 -24.61 29.18 -7.77
N LYS A 226 -23.78 30.03 -7.15
CA LYS A 226 -24.01 31.48 -7.11
C LYS A 226 -23.96 32.11 -8.51
N ALA A 227 -23.00 31.70 -9.36
CA ALA A 227 -22.92 32.17 -10.74
C ALA A 227 -24.11 31.67 -11.59
N GLY A 228 -24.53 30.42 -11.43
CA GLY A 228 -25.70 29.85 -12.12
C GLY A 228 -27.01 30.56 -11.73
N ASN A 229 -27.25 30.78 -10.44
CA ASN A 229 -28.45 31.48 -9.99
C ASN A 229 -28.48 32.95 -10.45
N ASN A 230 -27.33 33.63 -10.51
CA ASN A 230 -27.26 34.99 -11.03
C ASN A 230 -27.58 35.07 -12.54
N LEU A 231 -27.25 34.04 -13.33
CA LEU A 231 -27.60 33.96 -14.75
C LEU A 231 -29.10 33.67 -14.98
N ILE A 232 -29.74 32.93 -14.08
CA ILE A 232 -31.19 32.64 -14.14
C ILE A 232 -32.01 33.84 -13.67
N ALA A 233 -31.48 34.66 -12.74
CA ALA A 233 -32.16 35.87 -12.24
C ALA A 233 -32.00 37.11 -13.14
N SER A 234 -31.37 36.98 -14.31
CA SER A 234 -31.08 38.07 -15.25
C SER A 234 -31.64 37.84 -16.66
N GLY A 235 -32.56 36.88 -16.83
CA GLY A 235 -33.32 36.61 -18.06
C GLY A 235 -34.82 36.68 -17.81
#